data_AF-A0A1Q7K2R9-F1
#
_entry.id   AF-A0A1Q7K2R9-F1
#
_cell.length_a   1.000
_cell.length_b   1.000
_cell.length_c   1.000
_cell.angle_alpha   90.00
_cell.angle_beta   90.00
_cell.angle_gamma   90.00
#
_symmetry.space_group_name_H-M   'P 1'
#
loop_
_entity.id
_entity.type
_entity.pdbx_description
1 polymer ?
#
loop_
_entity_poly.entity_id
_entity_poly.type
_entity_poly.pdbx_seq_one_letter_code
_entity_poly.pdbx_strand_id
1 'polypeptide(L)'
;MQCKDVEFVVEQEGLAPLPEAARAHVAACSHCQEFVADLATIVSAANELPAEVEPPARVWVSLRAQLELEGIIKTPVVPASGERWSWWHGFDELFRSRALATAAVGLLIVAAGFLQLRQPPDTSLEPNGIGAGPASQIAFAQTAKVLNDQEIDLRNMQLAGTSSVDTSAVDSSFRQNLQQVDEFIADCERHLKAAPQDDLAREYLSNAYQQKAELLSAMMDREGSLH
;
A
#
# COMPACT_ATOMS: atom_id res chain seq x y z
N MET A 1 7.47 17.08 -28.69
CA MET A 1 6.08 16.87 -28.27
C MET A 1 5.17 17.04 -29.47
N GLN A 2 4.27 16.09 -29.68
CA GLN A 2 3.22 16.10 -30.70
C GLN A 2 1.87 16.46 -30.08
N CYS A 3 0.87 16.82 -30.90
CA CYS A 3 -0.47 17.18 -30.43
C CYS A 3 -1.12 16.07 -29.58
N LYS A 4 -0.94 14.80 -29.99
CA LYS A 4 -1.47 13.64 -29.28
C LYS A 4 -0.90 13.48 -27.86
N ASP A 5 0.35 13.89 -27.66
CA ASP A 5 0.98 13.87 -26.34
C ASP A 5 0.32 14.90 -25.41
N VAL A 6 -0.15 16.04 -25.96
CA VAL A 6 -0.82 17.09 -25.16
C VAL A 6 -2.19 16.60 -24.72
N GLU A 7 -2.96 16.01 -25.63
CA GLU A 7 -4.27 15.43 -25.34
C GLU A 7 -4.17 14.39 -24.22
N PHE A 8 -3.21 13.46 -24.33
CA PHE A 8 -2.98 12.43 -23.32
C PHE A 8 -2.60 12.99 -21.94
N VAL A 9 -1.78 14.05 -21.91
CA VAL A 9 -1.43 14.73 -20.65
C VAL A 9 -2.65 15.42 -20.03
N VAL A 10 -3.46 16.09 -20.84
CA VAL A 10 -4.69 16.75 -20.37
C VAL A 10 -5.70 15.75 -19.80
N GLU A 11 -5.82 14.57 -20.41
CA GLU A 11 -6.72 13.52 -19.93
C GLU A 11 -6.28 12.93 -18.58
N GLN A 12 -4.98 12.75 -18.35
CA GLN A 12 -4.47 12.15 -17.11
C GLN A 12 -4.30 13.15 -15.97
N GLU A 13 -3.77 14.34 -16.26
CA GLU A 13 -3.35 15.32 -15.24
C GLU A 13 -4.34 16.49 -15.12
N GLY A 14 -5.30 16.60 -16.04
CA GLY A 14 -6.22 17.74 -16.11
C GLY A 14 -5.58 19.01 -16.67
N LEU A 15 -6.28 20.13 -16.53
CA LEU A 15 -5.87 21.41 -17.14
C LEU A 15 -4.84 22.20 -16.31
N ALA A 16 -4.57 21.83 -15.05
CA ALA A 16 -3.75 22.68 -14.18
C ALA A 16 -2.95 21.94 -13.08
N PRO A 17 -1.62 22.15 -12.99
CA PRO A 17 -0.74 22.82 -13.96
C PRO A 17 -0.25 21.88 -15.08
N LEU A 18 -0.36 22.31 -16.33
CA LEU A 18 0.24 21.59 -17.47
C LEU A 18 1.77 21.57 -17.40
N PRO A 19 2.42 20.44 -17.73
CA PRO A 19 3.88 20.33 -17.76
C PRO A 19 4.50 21.30 -18.78
N GLU A 20 5.74 21.72 -18.55
CA GLU A 20 6.40 22.76 -19.34
C GLU A 20 6.46 22.45 -20.84
N ALA A 21 6.72 21.20 -21.20
CA ALA A 21 6.72 20.74 -22.58
C ALA A 21 5.34 20.90 -23.25
N ALA A 22 4.26 20.58 -22.53
CA ALA A 22 2.88 20.76 -23.00
C ALA A 22 2.54 22.24 -23.18
N ARG A 23 2.90 23.08 -22.22
CA ARG A 23 2.70 24.53 -22.33
C ARG A 23 3.45 25.12 -23.52
N ALA A 24 4.69 24.72 -23.76
CA ALA A 24 5.47 25.17 -24.90
C ALA A 24 4.83 24.75 -26.23
N HIS A 25 4.31 23.52 -26.31
CA HIS A 25 3.61 23.04 -27.51
C HIS A 25 2.28 23.77 -27.74
N VAL A 26 1.45 23.91 -26.70
CA VAL A 26 0.19 24.66 -26.78
C VAL A 26 0.47 26.09 -27.23
N ALA A 27 1.48 26.77 -26.71
CA ALA A 27 1.83 28.12 -27.15
C ALA A 27 2.20 28.22 -28.64
N ALA A 28 2.70 27.14 -29.25
CA ALA A 28 3.13 27.09 -30.65
C ALA A 28 2.09 26.50 -31.62
N CYS A 29 1.08 25.77 -31.12
CA CYS A 29 0.13 25.01 -31.94
C CYS A 29 -1.31 25.53 -31.74
N SER A 30 -1.90 26.13 -32.78
CA SER A 30 -3.26 26.69 -32.71
C SER A 30 -4.33 25.65 -32.36
N HIS A 31 -4.22 24.43 -32.91
CA HIS A 31 -5.17 23.35 -32.63
C HIS A 31 -5.18 22.97 -31.15
N CYS A 32 -4.01 22.86 -30.53
CA CYS A 32 -3.90 22.58 -29.10
C CYS A 32 -4.35 23.76 -28.23
N GLN A 33 -4.21 25.01 -28.71
CA GLN A 33 -4.76 26.18 -28.02
C GLN A 33 -6.29 26.15 -28.00
N GLU A 34 -6.91 25.87 -29.14
CA GLU A 34 -8.36 25.76 -29.26
C GLU A 34 -8.90 24.64 -28.37
N PHE A 35 -8.27 23.47 -28.39
CA PHE A 35 -8.64 22.34 -27.53
C PHE A 35 -8.59 22.67 -26.04
N VAL A 36 -7.48 23.25 -25.57
CA VAL A 36 -7.32 23.62 -24.15
C VAL A 36 -8.29 24.74 -23.75
N ALA A 37 -8.54 25.70 -24.65
CA ALA A 37 -9.49 26.79 -24.42
C ALA A 37 -10.95 26.30 -24.33
N ASP A 38 -11.34 25.34 -25.16
CA ASP A 38 -12.67 24.72 -25.11
C ASP A 38 -12.88 23.97 -23.78
N LEU A 39 -11.92 23.14 -23.39
CA LEU A 39 -11.97 22.45 -22.09
C LEU A 39 -12.00 23.42 -20.91
N ALA A 40 -11.21 24.50 -20.96
CA ALA A 40 -11.23 25.53 -19.93
C ALA A 40 -12.61 26.22 -19.84
N THR A 41 -13.29 26.41 -20.98
CA THR A 41 -14.65 26.96 -21.05
C THR A 41 -15.67 26.01 -20.42
N ILE A 42 -15.56 24.71 -20.68
CA ILE A 42 -16.41 23.70 -20.05
C ILE A 42 -16.21 23.69 -18.54
N VAL A 43 -14.96 23.71 -18.07
CA VAL A 43 -14.64 23.73 -16.63
C VAL A 43 -15.15 25.01 -15.97
N SER A 44 -15.03 26.17 -16.62
CA SER A 44 -15.60 27.41 -16.07
C SER A 44 -17.13 27.34 -15.98
N ALA A 45 -17.80 26.85 -17.03
CA ALA A 45 -19.25 26.72 -17.03
C ALA A 45 -19.73 25.72 -15.97
N ALA A 46 -18.99 24.62 -15.76
CA ALA A 46 -19.29 23.64 -14.72
C ALA A 46 -19.17 24.23 -13.30
N ASN A 47 -18.21 25.13 -13.07
CA ASN A 47 -18.06 25.82 -11.78
C ASN A 47 -19.15 26.87 -11.53
N GLU A 48 -19.82 27.37 -12.57
CA GLU A 48 -20.96 28.29 -12.45
C GLU A 48 -22.28 27.55 -12.16
N LEU A 49 -22.30 26.22 -12.29
CA LEU A 49 -23.47 25.44 -11.93
C LEU A 49 -23.71 25.59 -10.41
N PRO A 50 -24.97 25.86 -9.99
CA PRO A 50 -25.28 25.93 -8.57
C PRO A 50 -24.90 24.60 -7.93
N ALA A 51 -24.26 24.66 -6.75
CA ALA A 51 -23.92 23.46 -6.00
C ALA A 51 -25.19 22.63 -5.82
N GLU A 52 -25.26 21.50 -6.53
CA GLU A 52 -26.39 20.60 -6.50
C GLU A 52 -26.58 20.15 -5.04
N VAL A 53 -27.75 20.46 -4.48
CA VAL A 53 -28.32 20.04 -3.20
C VAL A 53 -27.30 19.51 -2.18
N GLU A 54 -27.06 20.28 -1.12
CA GLU A 54 -26.21 19.84 -0.01
C GLU A 54 -26.60 18.42 0.44
N PRO A 55 -25.66 17.45 0.37
CA PRO A 55 -25.98 16.07 0.68
C PRO A 55 -26.59 15.98 2.08
N PRO A 56 -27.66 15.19 2.28
CA PRO A 56 -28.33 15.10 3.57
C PRO A 56 -27.33 14.81 4.69
N ALA A 57 -27.41 15.52 5.81
CA ALA A 57 -26.42 15.45 6.90
C ALA A 57 -26.10 14.01 7.37
N ARG A 58 -27.07 13.08 7.28
CA ARG A 58 -26.87 11.65 7.58
C ARG A 58 -25.75 11.01 6.73
N VAL A 59 -25.59 11.43 5.49
CA VAL A 59 -24.58 10.90 4.56
C VAL A 59 -23.19 11.31 5.03
N TRP A 60 -23.03 12.57 5.46
CA TRP A 60 -21.78 13.05 6.06
C TRP A 60 -21.44 12.40 7.39
N VAL A 61 -22.45 12.13 8.22
CA VAL A 61 -22.27 11.40 9.49
C VAL A 61 -21.86 9.95 9.23
N SER A 62 -22.50 9.28 8.26
CA SER A 62 -22.15 7.91 7.86
C SER A 62 -20.76 7.84 7.25
N LEU A 63 -20.40 8.78 6.37
CA LEU A 63 -19.06 8.89 5.79
C LEU A 63 -18.01 9.11 6.88
N ARG A 64 -18.26 10.01 7.83
CA ARG A 64 -17.34 10.23 8.96
C ARG A 64 -17.17 8.97 9.79
N ALA A 65 -18.27 8.32 10.18
CA ALA A 65 -18.20 7.08 10.96
C ALA A 65 -17.45 5.97 10.21
N GLN A 66 -17.65 5.88 8.89
CA GLN A 66 -16.98 4.89 8.06
C GLN A 66 -15.48 5.21 7.91
N LEU A 67 -15.11 6.48 7.73
CA LEU A 67 -13.71 6.92 7.68
C LEU A 67 -13.00 6.81 9.03
N GLU A 68 -13.73 6.90 10.15
CA GLU A 68 -13.21 6.63 11.50
C GLU A 68 -12.96 5.13 11.71
N LEU A 69 -13.86 4.27 11.23
CA LEU A 69 -13.70 2.81 11.25
C LEU A 69 -12.55 2.35 10.35
N GLU A 70 -12.40 2.98 9.18
CA GLU A 70 -11.28 2.75 8.25
C GLU A 70 -9.97 3.39 8.75
N GLY A 71 -9.99 4.11 9.87
CA GLY A 71 -8.80 4.72 10.50
C GLY A 71 -8.20 5.91 9.74
N ILE A 72 -8.88 6.39 8.70
CA ILE A 72 -8.49 7.53 7.86
C ILE A 72 -8.73 8.85 8.61
N ILE A 73 -9.83 8.94 9.37
CA ILE A 73 -10.10 10.05 10.27
C ILE A 73 -9.91 9.55 11.70
N LYS A 74 -8.78 9.90 12.31
CA LYS A 74 -8.63 9.77 13.77
C LYS A 74 -9.09 11.06 14.39
N THR A 75 -10.14 11.01 15.20
CA THR A 75 -10.47 12.11 16.12
C THR A 75 -9.17 12.46 16.87
N PRO A 76 -8.64 13.69 16.74
CA PRO A 76 -7.51 14.09 17.55
C PRO A 76 -8.03 14.24 18.96
N VAL A 77 -8.01 13.14 19.71
CA VAL A 77 -7.91 13.18 21.14
C VAL A 77 -6.60 13.91 21.37
N VAL A 78 -6.64 15.22 21.61
CA VAL A 78 -5.49 15.97 22.11
C VAL A 78 -5.14 15.29 23.43
N PRO A 79 -4.08 14.45 23.49
CA PRO A 79 -3.71 13.84 24.74
C PRO A 79 -2.96 14.94 25.49
N ALA A 80 -3.51 15.38 26.61
CA ALA A 80 -2.74 16.10 27.60
C ALA A 80 -1.73 15.14 28.25
N SER A 81 -0.73 14.68 27.50
CA SER A 81 0.48 13.98 27.96
C SER A 81 1.32 13.61 26.74
N GLY A 82 2.58 14.03 26.74
CA GLY A 82 3.50 13.92 25.62
C GLY A 82 3.87 12.50 25.17
N GLU A 83 4.55 12.47 24.00
CA GLU A 83 5.41 11.38 23.51
C GLU A 83 4.75 10.09 22.99
N ARG A 84 3.61 10.17 22.28
CA ARG A 84 3.08 9.03 21.50
C ARG A 84 2.76 9.29 20.02
N TRP A 85 3.01 10.49 19.50
CA TRP A 85 2.61 10.91 18.14
C TRP A 85 3.78 11.19 17.18
N SER A 86 4.95 10.59 17.40
CA SER A 86 6.10 10.79 16.48
C SER A 86 6.09 9.83 15.30
N TRP A 87 5.58 8.61 15.47
CA TRP A 87 5.68 7.54 14.46
C TRP A 87 4.66 7.62 13.32
N TRP A 88 3.54 8.32 13.51
CA TRP A 88 2.49 8.44 12.49
C TRP A 88 2.86 9.40 11.34
N HIS A 89 3.78 10.35 11.56
CA HIS A 89 4.19 11.28 10.52
C HIS A 89 5.00 10.62 9.39
N GLY A 90 5.66 9.47 9.65
CA GLY A 90 6.38 8.71 8.62
C GLY A 90 5.50 7.78 7.78
N PHE A 91 4.29 7.46 8.24
CA PHE A 91 3.38 6.52 7.55
C PHE A 91 2.54 7.24 6.48
N ASP A 92 2.08 8.46 6.73
CA ASP A 92 1.32 9.28 5.76
C ASP A 92 2.14 9.64 4.50
N GLU A 93 3.46 9.82 4.63
CA GLU A 93 4.36 10.07 3.50
C GLU A 93 4.56 8.84 2.61
N LEU A 94 4.46 7.63 3.17
CA LEU A 94 4.62 6.38 2.42
C LEU A 94 3.39 6.08 1.53
N PHE A 95 2.18 6.36 2.02
CA PHE A 95 0.93 6.05 1.32
C PHE A 95 0.52 7.10 0.27
N ARG A 96 1.03 8.32 0.35
CA ARG A 96 0.74 9.38 -0.64
C ARG A 96 1.40 9.15 -2.01
N SER A 97 2.38 8.25 -2.10
CA SER A 97 3.22 8.06 -3.29
C SER A 97 2.82 6.92 -4.24
N ARG A 98 1.82 6.07 -3.90
CA ARG A 98 1.57 4.81 -4.64
C ARG A 98 0.08 4.54 -4.96
N ALA A 99 -0.66 5.56 -5.39
CA ALA A 99 -2.08 5.44 -5.71
C ALA A 99 -2.43 4.77 -7.06
N LEU A 100 -1.50 4.13 -7.80
CA LEU A 100 -1.79 3.63 -9.17
C LEU A 100 -1.55 2.13 -9.42
N ALA A 101 -1.40 1.28 -8.40
CA ALA A 101 -1.10 -0.15 -8.63
C ALA A 101 -1.89 -1.14 -7.75
N THR A 102 -3.14 -0.84 -7.39
CA THR A 102 -3.95 -1.74 -6.53
C THR A 102 -5.19 -2.35 -7.20
N ALA A 103 -5.49 -2.03 -8.47
CA ALA A 103 -6.67 -2.58 -9.14
C ALA A 103 -6.56 -4.09 -9.46
N ALA A 104 -5.35 -4.61 -9.73
CA ALA A 104 -5.16 -6.01 -10.09
C ALA A 104 -5.20 -6.98 -8.88
N VAL A 105 -4.67 -6.54 -7.73
CA VAL A 105 -4.60 -7.37 -6.52
C VAL A 105 -5.98 -7.56 -5.88
N GLY A 106 -6.82 -6.52 -5.90
CA GLY A 106 -8.20 -6.61 -5.39
C GLY A 106 -9.06 -7.64 -6.15
N LEU A 107 -8.88 -7.75 -7.48
CA LEU A 107 -9.64 -8.69 -8.30
C LEU A 107 -9.21 -10.15 -8.07
N LEU A 108 -7.93 -10.38 -7.76
CA LEU A 108 -7.41 -11.72 -7.40
C LEU A 108 -7.89 -12.18 -6.02
N ILE A 109 -8.01 -11.28 -5.04
CA ILE A 109 -8.52 -11.61 -3.70
C ILE A 109 -10.02 -11.98 -3.76
N VAL A 110 -10.83 -11.27 -4.55
CA VAL A 110 -12.26 -11.59 -4.72
C VAL A 110 -12.45 -12.93 -5.44
N ALA A 111 -11.64 -13.23 -6.46
CA ALA A 111 -11.68 -14.51 -7.16
C ALA A 111 -11.26 -15.68 -6.25
N ALA A 112 -10.25 -15.48 -5.40
CA ALA A 112 -9.80 -16.49 -4.43
C ALA A 112 -10.84 -16.75 -3.33
N GLY A 113 -11.50 -15.70 -2.82
CA GLY A 113 -12.58 -15.83 -1.84
C GLY A 113 -13.80 -16.58 -2.38
N PHE A 114 -14.17 -16.35 -3.65
CA PHE A 114 -15.28 -17.05 -4.30
C PHE A 114 -15.01 -18.55 -4.51
N LEU A 115 -13.75 -18.93 -4.70
CA LEU A 115 -13.33 -20.34 -4.84
C LEU A 115 -13.29 -21.07 -3.48
N GLN A 116 -12.93 -20.40 -2.39
CA GLN A 116 -12.97 -20.99 -1.04
C GLN A 116 -14.41 -21.23 -0.55
N LEU A 117 -15.37 -20.35 -0.89
CA LEU A 117 -16.79 -20.56 -0.57
C LEU A 117 -17.44 -21.74 -1.30
N ARG A 118 -16.79 -22.27 -2.35
CA ARG A 118 -17.25 -23.46 -3.10
C ARG A 118 -16.64 -24.77 -2.61
N GLN A 119 -15.67 -24.74 -1.69
CA GLN A 119 -15.13 -25.95 -1.08
C GLN A 119 -16.03 -26.38 0.09
N PRO A 120 -16.59 -27.61 0.09
CA PRO A 120 -17.30 -28.10 1.25
C PRO A 120 -16.30 -28.29 2.41
N PRO A 121 -16.65 -27.88 3.65
CA PRO A 121 -15.75 -28.00 4.77
C PRO A 121 -15.65 -29.47 5.21
N ASP A 122 -14.49 -30.09 4.96
CA ASP A 122 -14.18 -31.36 5.60
C ASP A 122 -14.07 -31.13 7.11
N THR A 123 -15.02 -31.75 7.79
CA THR A 123 -15.22 -31.72 9.22
C THR A 123 -14.19 -32.64 9.87
N SER A 124 -13.39 -32.13 10.80
CA SER A 124 -12.67 -32.94 11.79
C SER A 124 -12.65 -32.20 13.13
N LEU A 125 -13.74 -32.45 13.86
CA LEU A 125 -13.90 -32.59 15.31
C LEU A 125 -12.78 -32.06 16.25
N GLU A 126 -13.16 -30.98 16.93
CA GLU A 126 -12.89 -30.53 18.33
C GLU A 126 -12.58 -31.61 19.41
N PRO A 127 -12.30 -31.28 20.71
CA PRO A 127 -12.30 -29.96 21.41
C PRO A 127 -11.15 -29.72 22.43
N ASN A 128 -10.87 -28.46 22.77
CA ASN A 128 -10.80 -27.95 24.16
C ASN A 128 -10.19 -26.54 24.19
N GLY A 129 -10.95 -25.59 24.73
CA GLY A 129 -10.42 -24.28 25.09
C GLY A 129 -9.38 -24.38 26.22
N ILE A 130 -8.45 -23.42 26.24
CA ILE A 130 -7.76 -22.79 27.39
C ILE A 130 -6.51 -22.10 26.81
N GLY A 131 -6.50 -20.76 26.84
CA GLY A 131 -5.30 -19.92 26.81
C GLY A 131 -4.51 -19.88 25.50
N ALA A 132 -4.42 -18.70 24.89
CA ALA A 132 -3.36 -18.35 23.94
C ALA A 132 -2.00 -18.38 24.68
N GLY A 133 -1.48 -19.58 24.88
CA GLY A 133 -0.20 -19.86 25.50
C GLY A 133 0.95 -19.93 24.47
N PRO A 134 2.15 -20.35 24.92
CA PRO A 134 3.43 -20.26 24.21
C PRO A 134 3.49 -20.95 22.83
N ALA A 135 2.50 -21.76 22.47
CA ALA A 135 2.41 -22.41 21.16
C ALA A 135 2.37 -21.39 20.01
N SER A 136 1.67 -20.27 20.17
CA SER A 136 1.63 -19.20 19.15
C SER A 136 2.98 -18.49 19.02
N GLN A 137 3.66 -18.23 20.13
CA GLN A 137 5.00 -17.61 20.16
C GLN A 137 6.06 -18.52 19.52
N ILE A 138 5.98 -19.83 19.75
CA ILE A 138 6.89 -20.81 19.14
C ILE A 138 6.67 -20.86 17.62
N ALA A 139 5.42 -20.80 17.13
CA ALA A 139 5.13 -20.76 15.70
C ALA A 139 5.72 -19.51 15.04
N PHE A 140 5.54 -18.34 15.63
CA PHE A 140 6.11 -17.10 15.10
C PHE A 140 7.64 -17.09 15.10
N ALA A 141 8.27 -17.60 16.17
CA ALA A 141 9.73 -17.72 16.23
C ALA A 141 10.30 -18.67 15.16
N GLN A 142 9.57 -19.74 14.81
CA GLN A 142 9.94 -20.63 13.72
C GLN A 142 9.81 -19.95 12.35
N THR A 143 8.71 -19.23 12.12
CA THR A 143 8.50 -18.44 10.88
C THR A 143 9.57 -17.38 10.71
N ALA A 144 9.93 -16.66 11.78
CA ALA A 144 10.99 -15.66 11.80
C ALA A 144 12.33 -16.25 11.35
N LYS A 145 12.69 -17.42 11.89
CA LYS A 145 13.94 -18.09 11.57
C LYS A 145 14.01 -18.49 10.10
N VAL A 146 12.95 -19.10 9.57
CA VAL A 146 12.90 -19.54 8.16
C VAL A 146 13.05 -18.34 7.21
N LEU A 147 12.34 -17.24 7.48
CA LEU A 147 12.41 -16.03 6.65
C LEU A 147 13.79 -15.35 6.74
N ASN A 148 14.43 -15.37 7.90
CA ASN A 148 15.77 -14.83 8.09
C ASN A 148 16.82 -15.67 7.34
N ASP A 149 16.71 -17.00 7.38
CA ASP A 149 17.59 -17.90 6.62
C ASP A 149 17.42 -17.67 5.10
N GLN A 150 16.18 -17.55 4.61
CA GLN A 150 15.89 -17.23 3.21
C GLN A 150 16.47 -15.87 2.76
N GLU A 151 16.41 -14.86 3.61
CA GLU A 151 16.99 -13.55 3.32
C GLU A 151 18.52 -13.59 3.22
N ILE A 152 19.17 -14.36 4.09
CA ILE A 152 20.62 -14.57 4.04
C ILE A 152 21.02 -15.27 2.74
N ASP A 153 20.28 -16.30 2.34
CA ASP A 153 20.54 -17.03 1.09
C ASP A 153 20.41 -16.11 -0.14
N LEU A 154 19.34 -15.29 -0.20
CA LEU A 154 19.17 -14.28 -1.24
C LEU A 154 20.35 -13.30 -1.30
N ARG A 155 20.77 -12.76 -0.14
CA ARG A 155 21.92 -11.85 -0.07
C ARG A 155 23.22 -12.51 -0.56
N ASN A 156 23.43 -13.78 -0.23
CA ASN A 156 24.61 -14.54 -0.67
C ASN A 156 24.59 -14.80 -2.19
N MET A 157 23.43 -15.09 -2.76
CA MET A 157 23.25 -15.25 -4.22
C MET A 157 23.54 -13.94 -4.95
N GLN A 158 23.02 -12.82 -4.42
CA GLN A 158 23.20 -11.51 -5.03
C GLN A 158 24.66 -11.01 -4.96
N LEU A 159 25.40 -11.38 -3.91
CA LEU A 159 26.85 -11.13 -3.81
C LEU A 159 27.66 -11.97 -4.82
N ALA A 160 27.17 -13.16 -5.19
CA ALA A 160 27.81 -14.03 -6.16
C ALA A 160 27.47 -13.67 -7.61
N GLY A 161 26.28 -13.11 -7.87
CA GLY A 161 25.84 -12.62 -9.17
C GLY A 161 26.37 -11.22 -9.46
N THR A 162 27.31 -11.09 -10.40
CA THR A 162 27.89 -9.79 -10.81
C THR A 162 26.79 -8.83 -11.28
N SER A 163 26.45 -7.84 -10.44
CA SER A 163 25.26 -7.00 -10.60
C SER A 163 25.35 -6.09 -11.83
N SER A 164 24.39 -6.21 -12.74
CA SER A 164 24.14 -5.22 -13.79
C SER A 164 23.63 -3.91 -13.18
N VAL A 165 24.01 -2.78 -13.78
CA VAL A 165 23.76 -1.41 -13.26
C VAL A 165 22.27 -1.15 -12.99
N ASP A 166 21.36 -1.70 -13.81
CA ASP A 166 19.90 -1.53 -13.66
C ASP A 166 19.29 -2.34 -12.49
N THR A 167 19.94 -3.42 -12.07
CA THR A 167 19.50 -4.23 -10.91
C THR A 167 19.81 -3.51 -9.60
N SER A 168 20.82 -2.62 -9.57
CA SER A 168 21.28 -1.95 -8.34
C SER A 168 20.26 -0.97 -7.72
N ALA A 169 19.46 -0.28 -8.55
CA ALA A 169 18.45 0.67 -8.08
C ALA A 169 17.20 -0.04 -7.56
N VAL A 170 16.81 -1.15 -8.18
CA VAL A 170 15.67 -1.95 -7.69
C VAL A 170 16.07 -2.72 -6.43
N ASP A 171 17.30 -3.23 -6.38
CA ASP A 171 17.86 -3.86 -5.20
C ASP A 171 17.90 -2.91 -3.99
N SER A 172 18.35 -1.67 -4.17
CA SER A 172 18.38 -0.71 -3.06
C SER A 172 16.98 -0.42 -2.51
N SER A 173 15.97 -0.31 -3.37
CA SER A 173 14.57 -0.14 -2.95
C SER A 173 14.01 -1.38 -2.23
N PHE A 174 14.39 -2.58 -2.69
CA PHE A 174 14.00 -3.84 -2.07
C PHE A 174 14.60 -3.99 -0.67
N ARG A 175 15.91 -3.74 -0.54
CA ARG A 175 16.61 -3.74 0.75
C ARG A 175 16.00 -2.76 1.74
N GLN A 176 15.63 -1.57 1.27
CA GLN A 176 14.96 -0.58 2.10
C GLN A 176 13.58 -1.06 2.56
N ASN A 177 12.78 -1.66 1.67
CA ASN A 177 11.49 -2.24 2.03
C ASN A 177 11.62 -3.39 3.02
N LEU A 178 12.60 -4.29 2.84
CA LEU A 178 12.87 -5.37 3.78
C LEU A 178 13.28 -4.83 5.15
N GLN A 179 14.19 -3.85 5.19
CA GLN A 179 14.61 -3.25 6.45
C GLN A 179 13.41 -2.65 7.21
N GLN A 180 12.50 -1.99 6.49
CA GLN A 180 11.30 -1.41 7.09
C GLN A 180 10.36 -2.49 7.66
N VAL A 181 10.18 -3.60 6.94
CA VAL A 181 9.37 -4.75 7.43
C VAL A 181 10.02 -5.41 8.64
N ASP A 182 11.35 -5.53 8.65
CA ASP A 182 12.10 -6.10 9.78
C ASP A 182 12.01 -5.24 11.04
N GLU A 183 12.12 -3.92 10.89
CA GLU A 183 11.91 -2.97 11.99
C GLU A 183 10.48 -3.08 12.53
N PHE A 184 9.48 -3.22 11.66
CA PHE A 184 8.09 -3.41 12.07
C PHE A 184 7.85 -4.73 12.81
N ILE A 185 8.44 -5.84 12.34
CA ILE A 185 8.37 -7.15 13.01
C ILE A 185 9.00 -7.06 14.40
N ALA A 186 10.18 -6.45 14.51
CA ALA A 186 10.87 -6.28 15.79
C ALA A 186 10.03 -5.47 16.79
N ASP A 187 9.30 -4.46 16.32
CA ASP A 187 8.40 -3.66 17.15
C ASP A 187 7.20 -4.49 17.62
N CYS A 188 6.54 -5.21 16.71
CA CYS A 188 5.42 -6.09 17.05
C CYS A 188 5.84 -7.17 18.06
N GLU A 189 7.03 -7.76 17.92
CA GLU A 189 7.58 -8.71 18.87
C GLU A 189 7.83 -8.11 20.26
N ARG A 190 8.33 -6.87 20.32
CA ARG A 190 8.52 -6.14 21.59
C ARG A 190 7.18 -5.90 22.27
N HIS A 191 6.15 -5.55 21.51
CA HIS A 191 4.79 -5.34 22.03
C HIS A 191 4.15 -6.65 22.51
N LEU A 192 4.28 -7.75 21.76
CA LEU A 192 3.80 -9.05 22.19
C LEU A 192 4.52 -9.60 23.43
N LYS A 193 5.81 -9.27 23.61
CA LYS A 193 6.54 -9.59 24.84
C LYS A 193 6.00 -8.82 26.06
N ALA A 194 5.56 -7.58 25.87
CA ALA A 194 4.99 -6.76 26.93
C ALA A 194 3.52 -7.09 27.23
N ALA A 195 2.74 -7.46 26.21
CA ALA A 195 1.32 -7.78 26.30
C ALA A 195 0.99 -9.04 25.47
N PRO A 196 1.23 -10.26 26.01
CA PRO A 196 1.12 -11.52 25.26
C PRO A 196 -0.31 -11.93 24.89
N GLN A 197 -1.31 -11.22 25.40
CA GLN A 197 -2.74 -11.46 25.18
C GLN A 197 -3.38 -10.42 24.24
N ASP A 198 -2.56 -9.60 23.56
CA ASP A 198 -3.03 -8.66 22.54
C ASP A 198 -3.24 -9.38 21.21
N ASP A 199 -4.50 -9.74 20.93
CA ASP A 199 -4.90 -10.44 19.70
C ASP A 199 -4.61 -9.63 18.43
N LEU A 200 -4.71 -8.31 18.52
CA LEU A 200 -4.49 -7.41 17.39
C LEU A 200 -3.00 -7.36 17.01
N ALA A 201 -2.11 -7.31 18.01
CA ALA A 201 -0.67 -7.37 17.77
C ALA A 201 -0.23 -8.70 17.14
N ARG A 202 -0.91 -9.82 17.44
CA ARG A 202 -0.64 -11.13 16.80
C ARG A 202 -1.04 -11.11 15.33
N GLU A 203 -2.17 -10.50 15.00
CA GLU A 203 -2.64 -10.37 13.61
C GLU A 203 -1.69 -9.50 12.77
N TYR A 204 -1.25 -8.36 13.32
CA TYR A 204 -0.26 -7.51 12.65
C TYR A 204 1.07 -8.22 12.42
N LEU A 205 1.55 -8.98 13.41
CA LEU A 205 2.77 -9.75 13.28
C LEU A 205 2.63 -10.87 12.23
N SER A 206 1.48 -11.56 12.14
CA SER A 206 1.26 -12.54 11.06
C SER A 206 1.24 -11.90 9.68
N ASN A 207 0.60 -10.74 9.53
CA ASN A 207 0.56 -10.01 8.26
C ASN A 207 1.95 -9.51 7.85
N ALA A 208 2.75 -9.04 8.80
CA ALA A 208 4.14 -8.63 8.56
C ALA A 208 5.01 -9.79 8.06
N TYR A 209 4.86 -10.97 8.67
CA TYR A 209 5.57 -12.17 8.23
C TYR A 209 5.16 -12.62 6.83
N GLN A 210 3.86 -12.54 6.51
CA GLN A 210 3.37 -12.84 5.17
C GLN A 210 3.94 -11.86 4.14
N GLN A 211 3.95 -10.57 4.46
CA GLN A 211 4.51 -9.54 3.58
C GLN A 211 6.02 -9.74 3.36
N LYS A 212 6.77 -10.12 4.40
CA LYS A 212 8.19 -10.49 4.26
C LYS A 212 8.38 -11.69 3.32
N ALA A 213 7.54 -12.71 3.45
CA ALA A 213 7.60 -13.90 2.60
C ALA A 213 7.33 -13.55 1.12
N GLU A 214 6.30 -12.76 0.85
CA GLU A 214 5.95 -12.32 -0.51
C GLU A 214 7.10 -11.52 -1.15
N LEU A 215 7.72 -10.63 -0.36
CA LEU A 215 8.83 -9.80 -0.81
C LEU A 215 10.04 -10.68 -1.16
N LEU A 216 10.42 -11.62 -0.30
CA LEU A 216 11.52 -12.56 -0.55
C LEU A 216 11.23 -13.47 -1.76
N SER A 217 10.00 -13.99 -1.90
CA SER A 217 9.60 -14.81 -3.05
C SER A 217 9.68 -14.04 -4.37
N ALA A 218 9.20 -12.80 -4.41
CA ALA A 218 9.25 -11.98 -5.62
C ALA A 218 10.68 -11.73 -6.12
N MET A 219 11.66 -11.64 -5.21
CA MET A 219 13.07 -11.55 -5.58
C MET A 219 13.64 -12.88 -6.06
N MET A 220 13.36 -13.99 -5.37
CA MET A 220 13.81 -15.32 -5.81
C MET A 220 13.29 -15.68 -7.20
N ASP A 221 12.01 -15.40 -7.50
CA ASP A 221 11.42 -15.63 -8.82
C ASP A 221 12.10 -14.79 -9.91
N ARG A 222 12.48 -13.55 -9.57
CA ARG A 222 13.17 -12.65 -10.49
C ARG A 222 14.59 -13.10 -10.76
N GLU A 223 15.33 -13.57 -9.76
CA GLU A 223 16.67 -14.14 -9.93
C GLU A 223 16.64 -15.46 -10.69
N GLY A 224 15.63 -16.30 -10.45
CA GLY A 224 15.40 -17.53 -11.20
C GLY A 224 15.05 -17.31 -12.67
N SER A 225 14.41 -16.19 -13.01
CA SER A 225 14.10 -15.81 -14.39
C SER A 225 15.30 -15.29 -15.19
N LEU A 226 16.42 -14.98 -14.54
CA LEU A 226 17.64 -14.45 -15.18
C LEU A 226 18.68 -15.54 -15.53
N HIS A 227 18.38 -16.81 -15.20
CA HIS A 227 19.17 -17.99 -15.52
C HIS A 227 18.53 -18.84 -16.63
#